data_AF-A0A0D0SB95-F1
#
_entry.id   AF-A0A0D0SB95-F1
#
_cell.length_a   1.000
_cell.length_b   1.000
_cell.length_c   1.000
_cell.angle_alpha   90.00
_cell.angle_beta   90.00
_cell.angle_gamma   90.00
#
_symmetry.space_group_name_H-M   'P 1'
#
loop_
_entity.id
_entity.type
_entity.pdbx_description
1 polymer ?
#
loop_
_entity_poly.entity_id
_entity_poly.type
_entity_poly.pdbx_seq_one_letter_code
_entity_poly.pdbx_strand_id
1 'polypeptide(L)'
;MQEQVDTYNQAKVIYIEGKSNFLVEQQKFSTILEQNSLRKTALEENLEELQNQKNQLEEEFNQLVKEQKSIEKDAQALLKRETLLKETSRQREEKEKIQNEELIEVNKQMEILSTRIETLETMAERYEGYGTSVKALMNERKNFKGIHGVVADLIKVEKNHETAIETALGASIQHIVTDNEYTARDCIEFLKKTKAGRATFLPISSIQRGSGFSNKEVLREKGVVAVASELVSTKKEYESIIYFLLGSILVVDTMNTAIKLSRLYGQSFRIVTLTGEQLHKGGSISGGAYKSTSHLLGRIKELEDLKNKKQILCEKEEEIEEQIRKLQGRNEELKVEFEELGYDKESLQEEQNAKHLEITAKKVSLESLAHQKQELLDEIDKISQTKEEMSRKQSQLEQQLKDFEDHQLEWKLNEEQLKSEIEELTSQMKRVTINVNELKLEQAKFLQKRI
;
A
#
# COMPACT_ATOMS: atom_id res chain seq x y z
N MET A 1 32.51 -95.82 -68.96
CA MET A 1 32.72 -94.52 -69.63
C MET A 1 31.42 -93.77 -69.87
N GLN A 2 30.45 -94.27 -70.64
CA GLN A 2 29.20 -93.52 -70.94
C GLN A 2 28.40 -93.15 -69.68
N GLU A 3 28.22 -94.09 -68.75
CA GLU A 3 27.47 -93.89 -67.50
C GLU A 3 28.12 -92.86 -66.56
N GLN A 4 29.45 -92.77 -66.55
CA GLN A 4 30.21 -91.78 -65.78
C GLN A 4 30.09 -90.36 -66.38
N VAL A 5 30.01 -90.25 -67.71
CA VAL A 5 29.79 -88.97 -68.40
C VAL A 5 28.38 -88.43 -68.15
N ASP A 6 27.37 -89.30 -68.15
CA ASP A 6 25.98 -88.89 -67.88
C ASP A 6 25.77 -88.47 -66.42
N THR A 7 26.42 -89.17 -65.48
CA THR A 7 26.40 -88.81 -64.05
C THR A 7 27.10 -87.47 -63.80
N TYR A 8 28.22 -87.21 -64.49
CA TYR A 8 28.93 -85.93 -64.46
C TYR A 8 28.09 -84.78 -65.04
N ASN A 9 27.41 -85.01 -66.17
CA ASN A 9 26.53 -84.00 -66.77
C ASN A 9 25.31 -83.67 -65.90
N GLN A 10 24.72 -84.66 -65.23
CA GLN A 10 23.64 -84.43 -64.25
C GLN A 10 24.13 -83.61 -63.04
N ALA A 11 25.29 -83.95 -62.47
CA ALA A 11 25.88 -83.18 -61.38
C ALA A 11 26.19 -81.73 -61.79
N LYS A 12 26.66 -81.51 -63.03
CA LYS A 12 26.93 -80.18 -63.60
C LYS A 12 25.67 -79.34 -63.78
N VAL A 13 24.55 -79.94 -64.21
CA VAL A 13 23.26 -79.22 -64.34
C VAL A 13 22.74 -78.78 -62.97
N ILE A 14 22.70 -79.70 -61.99
CA ILE A 14 22.28 -79.39 -60.60
C ILE A 14 23.16 -78.28 -60.01
N TYR A 15 24.45 -78.30 -60.32
CA TYR A 15 25.39 -77.29 -59.86
C TYR A 15 25.16 -75.90 -60.49
N ILE A 16 24.89 -75.85 -61.80
CA ILE A 16 24.55 -74.61 -62.51
C ILE A 16 23.21 -74.04 -62.01
N GLU A 17 22.21 -74.89 -61.79
CA GLU A 17 20.92 -74.50 -61.20
C GLU A 17 21.10 -73.96 -59.76
N GLY A 18 21.92 -74.63 -58.95
CA GLY A 18 22.31 -74.15 -57.62
C GLY A 18 22.96 -72.76 -57.67
N LYS A 19 23.97 -72.57 -58.53
CA LYS A 19 24.64 -71.27 -58.73
C LYS A 19 23.65 -70.19 -59.19
N SER A 20 22.75 -70.52 -60.12
CA SER A 20 21.72 -69.59 -60.60
C SER A 20 20.76 -69.17 -59.48
N ASN A 21 20.36 -70.11 -58.61
CA ASN A 21 19.52 -69.80 -57.45
C ASN A 21 20.24 -68.91 -56.45
N PHE A 22 21.52 -69.17 -56.18
CA PHE A 22 22.36 -68.32 -55.32
C PHE A 22 22.53 -66.89 -55.88
N LEU A 23 22.72 -66.74 -57.19
CA LEU A 23 22.78 -65.43 -57.86
C LEU A 23 21.46 -64.66 -57.73
N VAL A 24 20.32 -65.33 -57.87
CA VAL A 24 19.00 -64.70 -57.68
C VAL A 24 18.79 -64.30 -56.22
N GLU A 25 19.17 -65.13 -55.26
CA GLU A 25 19.13 -64.76 -53.84
C GLU A 25 20.06 -63.59 -53.51
N GLN A 26 21.27 -63.57 -54.05
CA GLN A 26 22.22 -62.47 -53.88
C GLN A 26 21.64 -61.14 -54.42
N GLN A 27 21.07 -61.16 -55.63
CA GLN A 27 20.42 -59.97 -56.19
C GLN A 27 19.25 -59.49 -55.32
N LYS A 28 18.43 -60.40 -54.79
CA LYS A 28 17.34 -60.07 -53.86
C LYS A 28 17.87 -59.41 -52.58
N PHE A 29 18.91 -59.96 -51.94
CA PHE A 29 19.50 -59.36 -50.75
C PHE A 29 20.12 -57.99 -51.04
N SER A 30 20.80 -57.82 -52.18
CA SER A 30 21.35 -56.51 -52.58
C SER A 30 20.26 -55.45 -52.75
N THR A 31 19.13 -55.82 -53.37
CA THR A 31 17.98 -54.92 -53.56
C THR A 31 17.34 -54.55 -52.22
N ILE A 32 17.21 -55.51 -51.31
CA ILE A 32 16.67 -55.27 -49.95
C ILE A 32 17.61 -54.35 -49.16
N LEU A 33 18.92 -54.53 -49.26
CA LEU A 33 19.91 -53.68 -48.60
C LEU A 33 19.91 -52.25 -49.16
N GLU A 34 19.76 -52.10 -50.47
CA GLU A 34 19.61 -50.80 -51.13
C GLU A 34 18.32 -50.11 -50.68
N GLN A 35 17.18 -50.80 -50.70
CA GLN A 35 15.90 -50.27 -50.21
C GLN A 35 15.95 -49.88 -48.73
N ASN A 36 16.54 -50.72 -47.87
CA ASN A 36 16.72 -50.41 -46.45
C ASN A 36 17.70 -49.25 -46.24
N SER A 37 18.71 -49.09 -47.11
CA SER A 37 19.63 -47.95 -47.04
C SER A 37 18.93 -46.63 -47.40
N LEU A 38 18.14 -46.61 -48.47
CA LEU A 38 17.36 -45.45 -48.88
C LEU A 38 16.30 -45.10 -47.83
N ARG A 39 15.59 -46.09 -47.29
CA ARG A 39 14.62 -45.90 -46.21
C ARG A 39 15.28 -45.35 -44.96
N LYS A 40 16.47 -45.85 -44.58
CA LYS A 40 17.22 -45.34 -43.44
C LYS A 40 17.62 -43.87 -43.65
N THR A 41 18.16 -43.51 -44.81
CA THR A 41 18.53 -42.12 -45.10
C THR A 41 17.32 -41.19 -45.06
N ALA A 42 16.19 -41.59 -45.64
CA ALA A 42 14.95 -40.80 -45.56
C ALA A 42 14.45 -40.61 -44.11
N LEU A 43 14.58 -41.63 -43.26
CA LEU A 43 14.23 -41.51 -41.84
C LEU A 43 15.22 -40.63 -41.06
N GLU A 44 16.51 -40.67 -41.41
CA GLU A 44 17.54 -39.79 -40.83
C GLU A 44 17.31 -38.32 -41.21
N GLU A 45 16.90 -38.04 -42.46
CA GLU A 45 16.49 -36.70 -42.92
C GLU A 45 15.24 -36.20 -42.15
N ASN A 46 14.21 -37.05 -42.01
CA ASN A 46 13.02 -36.73 -41.22
C ASN A 46 13.36 -36.44 -39.75
N LEU A 47 14.34 -37.18 -39.18
CA LEU A 47 14.80 -36.96 -37.82
C LEU A 47 15.50 -35.61 -37.67
N GLU A 48 16.31 -35.22 -38.65
CA GLU A 48 16.95 -33.89 -38.68
C GLU A 48 15.91 -32.77 -38.78
N GLU A 49 14.90 -32.91 -39.64
CA GLU A 49 13.81 -31.93 -39.75
C GLU A 49 13.04 -31.82 -38.43
N LEU A 50 12.67 -32.95 -37.83
CA LEU A 50 11.96 -33.00 -36.55
C LEU A 50 12.80 -32.38 -35.42
N GLN A 51 14.12 -32.58 -35.45
CA GLN A 51 15.04 -32.00 -34.48
C GLN A 51 15.14 -30.47 -34.63
N ASN A 52 15.15 -29.97 -35.86
CA ASN A 52 15.12 -28.52 -36.13
C ASN A 52 13.79 -27.90 -35.66
N GLN A 53 12.66 -28.54 -35.96
CA GLN A 53 11.35 -28.11 -35.47
C GLN A 53 11.29 -28.09 -33.93
N LYS A 54 11.83 -29.12 -33.28
CA LYS A 54 11.92 -29.19 -31.83
C LYS A 54 12.76 -28.04 -31.25
N ASN A 55 13.94 -27.77 -31.81
CA ASN A 55 14.82 -26.71 -31.33
C ASN A 55 14.16 -25.33 -31.44
N GLN A 56 13.50 -25.03 -32.57
CA GLN A 56 12.75 -23.78 -32.75
C GLN A 56 11.63 -23.65 -31.70
N LEU A 57 10.88 -24.73 -31.48
CA LEU A 57 9.80 -24.75 -30.50
C LEU A 57 10.32 -24.61 -29.06
N GLU A 58 11.48 -25.18 -28.73
CA GLU A 58 12.13 -25.03 -27.43
C GLU A 58 12.61 -23.59 -27.20
N GLU A 59 13.12 -22.91 -28.23
CA GLU A 59 13.49 -21.49 -28.13
C GLU A 59 12.27 -20.60 -27.85
N GLU A 60 11.18 -20.78 -28.59
CA GLU A 60 9.91 -20.07 -28.37
C GLU A 60 9.35 -20.36 -26.97
N PHE A 61 9.34 -21.62 -26.54
CA PHE A 61 8.90 -22.02 -25.21
C PHE A 61 9.73 -21.33 -24.11
N ASN A 62 11.05 -21.29 -24.26
CA ASN A 62 11.95 -20.64 -23.31
C ASN A 62 11.75 -19.11 -23.27
N GLN A 63 11.40 -18.48 -24.38
CA GLN A 63 11.02 -17.06 -24.40
C GLN A 63 9.73 -16.82 -23.63
N LEU A 64 8.68 -17.61 -23.88
CA LEU A 64 7.40 -17.50 -23.18
C LEU A 64 7.55 -17.72 -21.67
N VAL A 65 8.38 -18.68 -21.24
CA VAL A 65 8.67 -18.91 -19.81
C VAL A 65 9.38 -17.70 -19.17
N LYS A 66 10.24 -16.99 -19.91
CA LYS A 66 10.87 -15.75 -19.41
C LYS A 66 9.85 -14.62 -19.27
N GLU A 67 8.95 -14.47 -20.24
CA GLU A 67 7.85 -13.50 -20.19
C GLU A 67 6.91 -13.77 -19.01
N GLN A 68 6.52 -15.04 -18.80
CA GLN A 68 5.69 -15.45 -17.67
C GLN A 68 6.32 -15.09 -16.32
N LYS A 69 7.65 -15.25 -16.19
CA LYS A 69 8.37 -14.83 -14.97
C LYS A 69 8.40 -13.32 -14.78
N SER A 70 8.33 -12.53 -15.85
CA SER A 70 8.20 -11.07 -15.75
C SER A 70 6.81 -10.71 -15.22
N ILE A 71 5.77 -11.26 -15.85
CA ILE A 71 4.37 -11.06 -15.44
C ILE A 71 4.16 -11.44 -13.96
N GLU A 72 4.76 -12.55 -13.51
CA GLU A 72 4.68 -12.97 -12.10
C GLU A 72 5.34 -11.97 -11.14
N LYS A 73 6.45 -11.32 -11.54
CA LYS A 73 7.06 -10.25 -10.74
C LYS A 73 6.17 -9.01 -10.69
N ASP A 74 5.55 -8.65 -11.81
CA ASP A 74 4.64 -7.52 -11.89
C ASP A 74 3.39 -7.76 -11.03
N ALA A 75 2.87 -9.00 -11.02
CA ALA A 75 1.76 -9.41 -10.16
C ALA A 75 2.12 -9.28 -8.67
N GLN A 76 3.33 -9.70 -8.29
CA GLN A 76 3.83 -9.52 -6.92
C GLN A 76 4.00 -8.04 -6.55
N ALA A 77 4.42 -7.19 -7.50
CA ALA A 77 4.53 -5.75 -7.27
C ALA A 77 3.15 -5.10 -7.06
N LEU A 78 2.15 -5.46 -7.87
CA LEU A 78 0.77 -5.01 -7.70
C LEU A 78 0.16 -5.48 -6.38
N LEU A 79 0.44 -6.72 -5.95
CA LEU A 79 0.00 -7.22 -4.64
C LEU A 79 0.60 -6.40 -3.49
N LYS A 80 1.89 -6.07 -3.55
CA LYS A 80 2.55 -5.22 -2.56
C LYS A 80 1.93 -3.82 -2.53
N ARG A 81 1.69 -3.22 -3.70
CA ARG A 81 1.03 -1.91 -3.83
C ARG A 81 -0.37 -1.94 -3.20
N GLU A 82 -1.15 -3.00 -3.47
CA GLU A 82 -2.47 -3.18 -2.85
C GLU A 82 -2.40 -3.22 -1.33
N THR A 83 -1.47 -3.99 -0.76
CA THR A 83 -1.34 -4.10 0.70
C THR A 83 -0.99 -2.76 1.34
N LEU A 84 -0.11 -1.98 0.70
CA LEU A 84 0.28 -0.65 1.17
C LEU A 84 -0.90 0.33 1.09
N LEU A 85 -1.68 0.29 0.02
CA LEU A 85 -2.85 1.14 -0.15
C LEU A 85 -3.95 0.81 0.86
N LYS A 86 -4.21 -0.48 1.11
CA LYS A 86 -5.18 -0.91 2.13
C LYS A 86 -4.80 -0.44 3.52
N GLU A 87 -3.51 -0.57 3.88
CA GLU A 87 -3.02 -0.09 5.17
C GLU A 87 -3.12 1.44 5.28
N THR A 88 -2.78 2.16 4.20
CA THR A 88 -2.89 3.62 4.15
C THR A 88 -4.34 4.08 4.28
N SER A 89 -5.29 3.42 3.60
CA SER A 89 -6.73 3.71 3.70
C SER A 89 -7.22 3.52 5.12
N ARG A 90 -6.89 2.38 5.74
CA ARG A 90 -7.29 2.06 7.11
C ARG A 90 -6.77 3.08 8.12
N GLN A 91 -5.50 3.45 8.04
CA GLN A 91 -4.91 4.45 8.94
C GLN A 91 -5.57 5.82 8.79
N ARG A 92 -5.99 6.17 7.56
CA ARG A 92 -6.69 7.44 7.30
C ARG A 92 -8.12 7.43 7.80
N GLU A 93 -8.86 6.34 7.59
CA GLU A 93 -10.21 6.16 8.14
C GLU A 93 -10.20 6.25 9.68
N GLU A 94 -9.22 5.63 10.33
CA GLU A 94 -9.05 5.71 11.77
C GLU A 94 -8.75 7.14 12.23
N LYS A 95 -7.87 7.86 11.50
CA LYS A 95 -7.57 9.26 11.79
C LYS A 95 -8.78 10.18 11.57
N GLU A 96 -9.54 9.98 10.50
CA GLU A 96 -10.77 10.72 10.22
C GLU A 96 -11.81 10.49 11.31
N LYS A 97 -11.95 9.25 11.79
CA LYS A 97 -12.84 8.93 12.91
C LYS A 97 -12.44 9.67 14.19
N ILE A 98 -11.17 9.66 14.55
CA ILE A 98 -10.66 10.36 15.74
C ILE A 98 -10.93 11.87 15.63
N GLN A 99 -10.69 12.47 14.46
CA GLN A 99 -10.94 13.90 14.25
C GLN A 99 -12.43 14.25 14.30
N ASN A 100 -13.31 13.40 13.76
CA ASN A 100 -14.76 13.58 13.88
C ASN A 100 -15.23 13.48 15.33
N GLU A 101 -14.69 12.52 16.11
CA GLU A 101 -14.98 12.41 17.54
C GLU A 101 -14.52 13.65 18.32
N GLU A 102 -13.33 14.19 17.99
CA GLU A 102 -12.82 15.43 18.58
C GLU A 102 -13.70 16.64 18.22
N LEU A 103 -14.16 16.74 16.96
CA LEU A 103 -15.07 17.80 16.51
C LEU A 103 -16.40 17.78 17.28
N ILE A 104 -16.98 16.59 17.48
CA ILE A 104 -18.22 16.42 18.25
C ILE A 104 -18.04 16.93 19.69
N GLU A 105 -16.92 16.59 20.33
CA GLU A 105 -16.63 17.03 21.70
C GLU A 105 -16.40 18.56 21.77
N VAL A 106 -15.68 19.14 20.81
CA VAL A 106 -15.50 20.61 20.73
C VAL A 106 -16.85 21.31 20.57
N ASN A 107 -17.72 20.82 19.68
CA ASN A 107 -19.04 21.40 19.44
C ASN A 107 -19.94 21.33 20.68
N LYS A 108 -19.89 20.21 21.41
CA LYS A 108 -20.60 20.07 22.69
C LYS A 108 -20.10 21.06 23.73
N GLN A 109 -18.78 21.25 23.84
CA GLN A 109 -18.21 22.26 24.75
C GLN A 109 -18.63 23.67 24.36
N MET A 110 -18.64 23.97 23.05
CA MET A 110 -19.10 25.26 22.54
C MET A 110 -20.59 25.52 22.80
N GLU A 111 -21.45 24.51 22.72
CA GLU A 111 -22.87 24.63 23.04
C GLU A 111 -23.09 24.94 24.53
N ILE A 112 -22.37 24.24 25.42
CA ILE A 112 -22.40 24.50 26.87
C ILE A 112 -21.93 25.93 27.17
N LEU A 113 -20.82 26.35 26.57
CA LEU A 113 -20.31 27.71 26.73
C LEU A 113 -21.28 28.75 26.19
N SER A 114 -21.89 28.51 25.02
CA SER A 114 -22.85 29.42 24.40
C SER A 114 -24.08 29.62 25.27
N THR A 115 -24.62 28.52 25.80
CA THR A 115 -25.76 28.57 26.73
C THR A 115 -25.39 29.37 27.98
N ARG A 116 -24.19 29.15 28.55
CA ARG A 116 -23.74 29.89 29.72
C ARG A 116 -23.53 31.38 29.43
N ILE A 117 -22.92 31.71 28.30
CA ILE A 117 -22.75 33.10 27.83
C ILE A 117 -24.12 33.77 27.68
N GLU A 118 -25.06 33.15 26.98
CA GLU A 118 -26.41 33.69 26.77
C GLU A 118 -27.14 33.92 28.11
N THR A 119 -27.02 33.00 29.08
CA THR A 119 -27.60 33.21 30.41
C THR A 119 -27.01 34.41 31.13
N LEU A 120 -25.68 34.60 31.07
CA LEU A 120 -24.99 35.72 31.71
C LEU A 120 -25.27 37.05 30.99
N GLU A 121 -25.34 37.04 29.66
CA GLU A 121 -25.72 38.20 28.85
C GLU A 121 -27.16 38.63 29.14
N THR A 122 -28.09 37.68 29.16
CA THR A 122 -29.50 37.95 29.50
C THR A 122 -29.64 38.51 30.92
N MET A 123 -28.88 37.98 31.88
CA MET A 123 -28.82 38.51 33.24
C MET A 123 -28.26 39.94 33.27
N ALA A 124 -27.21 40.22 32.51
CA ALA A 124 -26.59 41.54 32.41
C ALA A 124 -27.53 42.56 31.78
N GLU A 125 -28.16 42.23 30.65
CA GLU A 125 -29.14 43.09 29.95
C GLU A 125 -30.35 43.42 30.83
N ARG A 126 -30.79 42.46 31.66
CA ARG A 126 -31.91 42.64 32.59
C ARG A 126 -31.51 43.28 33.92
N TYR A 127 -30.24 43.67 34.08
CA TYR A 127 -29.67 44.18 35.33
C TYR A 127 -30.05 43.28 36.53
N GLU A 128 -29.95 41.97 36.37
CA GLU A 128 -30.29 41.01 37.42
C GLU A 128 -29.23 40.97 38.53
N GLY A 129 -29.67 41.07 39.79
CA GLY A 129 -28.79 41.21 40.96
C GLY A 129 -28.51 42.66 41.36
N TYR A 130 -28.89 43.64 40.52
CA TYR A 130 -28.94 45.04 40.91
C TYR A 130 -30.18 45.35 41.77
N GLY A 131 -30.10 46.38 42.58
CA GLY A 131 -31.23 46.90 43.33
C GLY A 131 -32.38 47.30 42.40
N THR A 132 -33.61 47.13 42.88
CA THR A 132 -34.84 47.37 42.09
C THR A 132 -34.88 48.76 41.43
N SER A 133 -34.37 49.77 42.13
CA SER A 133 -34.30 51.15 41.64
C SER A 133 -33.28 51.34 40.53
N VAL A 134 -32.12 50.70 40.64
CA VAL A 134 -31.08 50.75 39.60
C VAL A 134 -31.58 50.04 38.35
N LYS A 135 -32.17 48.84 38.51
CA LYS A 135 -32.78 48.08 37.41
C LYS A 135 -33.86 48.87 36.67
N ALA A 136 -34.79 49.51 37.39
CA ALA A 136 -35.85 50.30 36.79
C ALA A 136 -35.30 51.48 35.96
N LEU A 137 -34.26 52.15 36.45
CA LEU A 137 -33.64 53.26 35.73
C LEU A 137 -32.85 52.79 34.49
N MET A 138 -32.06 51.73 34.64
CA MET A 138 -31.21 51.23 33.56
C MET A 138 -32.03 50.64 32.40
N ASN A 139 -33.21 50.08 32.68
CA ASN A 139 -34.17 49.69 31.63
C ASN A 139 -34.68 50.88 30.80
N GLU A 140 -34.75 52.06 31.41
CA GLU A 140 -35.18 53.31 30.77
C GLU A 140 -33.98 54.17 30.33
N ARG A 141 -32.76 53.61 30.32
CA ARG A 141 -31.52 54.35 30.02
C ARG A 141 -31.59 55.14 28.71
N LYS A 142 -32.29 54.64 27.69
CA LYS A 142 -32.46 55.32 26.39
C LYS A 142 -33.16 56.68 26.51
N ASN A 143 -34.00 56.86 27.54
CA ASN A 143 -34.71 58.11 27.82
C ASN A 143 -33.85 59.14 28.57
N PHE A 144 -32.70 58.72 29.11
CA PHE A 144 -31.77 59.56 29.87
C PHE A 144 -30.37 59.52 29.26
N LYS A 145 -30.15 60.33 28.21
CA LYS A 145 -28.88 60.36 27.46
C LYS A 145 -27.64 60.65 28.32
N GLY A 146 -27.80 61.34 29.45
CA GLY A 146 -26.71 61.66 30.36
C GLY A 146 -26.28 60.51 31.29
N ILE A 147 -26.86 59.30 31.18
CA ILE A 147 -26.45 58.13 31.98
C ILE A 147 -25.28 57.41 31.30
N HIS A 148 -24.12 57.40 31.96
CA HIS A 148 -22.92 56.70 31.49
C HIS A 148 -22.96 55.21 31.82
N GLY A 149 -23.53 54.82 32.96
CA GLY A 149 -23.61 53.43 33.41
C GLY A 149 -23.63 53.32 34.93
N VAL A 150 -23.59 52.10 35.44
CA VAL A 150 -23.28 51.84 36.85
C VAL A 150 -21.78 51.71 37.05
N VAL A 151 -21.27 51.93 38.26
CA VAL A 151 -19.83 51.82 38.56
C VAL A 151 -19.26 50.46 38.13
N ALA A 152 -19.99 49.37 38.34
CA ALA A 152 -19.60 48.02 37.91
C ALA A 152 -19.26 47.92 36.41
N ASP A 153 -20.00 48.63 35.54
CA ASP A 153 -19.83 48.58 34.08
C ASP A 153 -18.62 49.42 33.61
N LEU A 154 -18.16 50.34 34.45
CA LEU A 154 -17.17 51.37 34.09
C LEU A 154 -15.76 51.07 34.59
N ILE A 155 -15.58 49.93 35.26
CA ILE A 155 -14.30 49.52 35.85
C ILE A 155 -13.88 48.14 35.37
N LYS A 156 -12.57 47.92 35.32
CA LYS A 156 -11.94 46.62 35.11
C LYS A 156 -11.00 46.31 36.27
N VAL A 157 -11.03 45.08 36.75
CA VAL A 157 -10.24 44.61 37.90
C VAL A 157 -9.62 43.26 37.53
N GLU A 158 -8.39 43.04 37.96
CA GLU A 158 -7.73 41.73 37.84
C GLU A 158 -8.40 40.70 38.76
N LYS A 159 -8.47 39.44 38.30
CA LYS A 159 -9.19 38.35 38.98
C LYS A 159 -8.82 38.18 40.46
N ASN A 160 -7.54 38.36 40.79
CA ASN A 160 -7.03 38.20 42.15
C ASN A 160 -7.50 39.31 43.11
N HIS A 161 -8.03 40.42 42.59
CA HIS A 161 -8.46 41.58 43.38
C HIS A 161 -9.97 41.82 43.33
N GLU A 162 -10.74 41.06 42.54
CA GLU A 162 -12.17 41.25 42.35
C GLU A 162 -12.95 41.28 43.67
N THR A 163 -12.74 40.26 44.52
CA THR A 163 -13.40 40.17 45.83
C THR A 163 -13.09 41.39 46.69
N ALA A 164 -11.82 41.79 46.77
CA ALA A 164 -11.41 42.94 47.56
C ALA A 164 -12.03 44.25 47.06
N ILE A 165 -12.05 44.49 45.75
CA ILE A 165 -12.62 45.70 45.16
C ILE A 165 -14.13 45.70 45.26
N GLU A 166 -14.79 44.56 45.05
CA GLU A 166 -16.23 44.42 45.22
C GLU A 166 -16.65 44.68 46.68
N THR A 167 -15.91 44.14 47.66
CA THR A 167 -16.13 44.45 49.08
C THR A 167 -15.85 45.93 49.40
N ALA A 168 -14.79 46.51 48.83
CA ALA A 168 -14.45 47.92 49.02
C ALA A 168 -15.57 48.85 48.51
N LEU A 169 -16.09 48.58 47.31
CA LEU A 169 -17.21 49.32 46.74
C LEU A 169 -18.50 49.07 47.53
N GLY A 170 -18.78 47.83 47.94
CA GLY A 170 -20.03 47.47 48.60
C GLY A 170 -21.23 47.93 47.78
N ALA A 171 -22.20 48.63 48.40
CA ALA A 171 -23.36 49.16 47.68
C ALA A 171 -23.01 50.21 46.60
N SER A 172 -21.82 50.83 46.66
CA SER A 172 -21.40 51.84 45.68
C SER A 172 -21.09 51.28 44.30
N ILE A 173 -20.89 49.97 44.18
CA ILE A 173 -20.72 49.27 42.91
C ILE A 173 -21.92 49.46 41.96
N GLN A 174 -23.11 49.72 42.51
CA GLN A 174 -24.36 49.93 41.77
C GLN A 174 -24.72 51.40 41.61
N HIS A 175 -23.87 52.33 42.07
CA HIS A 175 -24.13 53.76 41.90
C HIS A 175 -24.09 54.14 40.42
N ILE A 176 -24.93 55.08 40.04
CA ILE A 176 -25.18 55.44 38.64
C ILE A 176 -24.37 56.69 38.29
N VAL A 177 -23.48 56.59 37.31
CA VAL A 177 -22.66 57.70 36.86
C VAL A 177 -23.44 58.52 35.82
N THR A 178 -23.55 59.83 36.07
CA THR A 178 -24.21 60.78 35.17
C THR A 178 -23.23 61.85 34.70
N ASP A 179 -23.50 62.46 33.55
CA ASP A 179 -22.73 63.60 33.03
C ASP A 179 -22.73 64.79 34.01
N ASN A 180 -23.90 65.11 34.57
CA ASN A 180 -24.12 66.24 35.49
C ASN A 180 -25.28 66.02 36.47
N GLU A 181 -25.49 67.00 37.35
CA GLU A 181 -26.49 66.98 38.41
C GLU A 181 -27.92 67.11 37.88
N TYR A 182 -28.11 67.74 36.71
CA TYR A 182 -29.43 67.88 36.08
C TYR A 182 -29.96 66.53 35.60
N THR A 183 -29.10 65.72 34.96
CA THR A 183 -29.46 64.33 34.60
C THR A 183 -29.81 63.52 35.84
N ALA A 184 -29.03 63.64 36.92
CA ALA A 184 -29.31 62.96 38.18
C ALA A 184 -30.67 63.38 38.77
N ARG A 185 -31.01 64.68 38.74
CA ARG A 185 -32.31 65.20 39.15
C ARG A 185 -33.45 64.57 38.35
N ASP A 186 -33.33 64.52 37.03
CA ASP A 186 -34.37 63.98 36.16
C ASP A 186 -34.58 62.48 36.39
N CYS A 187 -33.50 61.73 36.63
CA CYS A 187 -33.56 60.33 37.03
C CYS A 187 -34.25 60.15 38.40
N ILE A 188 -33.98 61.03 39.37
CA ILE A 188 -34.63 61.02 40.70
C ILE A 188 -36.14 61.29 40.56
N GLU A 189 -36.54 62.23 39.70
CA GLU A 189 -37.95 62.51 39.43
C GLU A 189 -38.66 61.29 38.83
N PHE A 190 -38.01 60.60 37.90
CA PHE A 190 -38.53 59.35 37.34
C PHE A 190 -38.76 58.30 38.42
N LEU A 191 -37.76 58.05 39.28
CA LEU A 191 -37.89 57.07 40.38
C LEU A 191 -39.00 57.44 41.37
N LYS A 192 -39.19 58.74 41.64
CA LYS A 192 -40.30 59.24 42.47
C LYS A 192 -41.66 58.99 41.81
N LYS A 193 -41.81 59.34 40.53
CA LYS A 193 -43.06 59.20 39.77
C LYS A 193 -43.49 57.73 39.66
N THR A 194 -42.53 56.84 39.40
CA THR A 194 -42.78 55.39 39.26
C THR A 194 -42.77 54.63 40.59
N LYS A 195 -42.44 55.31 41.70
CA LYS A 195 -42.24 54.70 43.03
C LYS A 195 -41.24 53.52 42.99
N ALA A 196 -40.23 53.59 42.11
CA ALA A 196 -39.26 52.52 41.88
C ALA A 196 -38.14 52.46 42.94
N GLY A 197 -38.20 53.29 43.99
CA GLY A 197 -37.30 53.26 45.15
C GLY A 197 -36.23 54.35 45.13
N ARG A 198 -35.01 54.02 45.60
CA ARG A 198 -33.90 54.96 45.83
C ARG A 198 -32.63 54.48 45.12
N ALA A 199 -31.92 55.40 44.48
CA ALA A 199 -30.61 55.18 43.89
C ALA A 199 -29.66 56.33 44.25
N THR A 200 -28.36 56.06 44.22
CA THR A 200 -27.31 57.07 44.38
C THR A 200 -26.70 57.38 43.02
N PHE A 201 -26.50 58.66 42.75
CA PHE A 201 -25.96 59.17 41.50
C PHE A 201 -24.59 59.80 41.72
N LEU A 202 -23.73 59.69 40.72
CA LEU A 202 -22.36 60.17 40.73
C LEU A 202 -22.14 61.09 39.51
N PRO A 203 -22.47 62.40 39.62
CA PRO A 203 -22.28 63.34 38.53
C PRO A 203 -20.80 63.63 38.28
N ILE A 204 -20.34 63.45 37.05
CA ILE A 204 -18.94 63.69 36.66
C ILE A 204 -18.58 65.18 36.84
N SER A 205 -19.52 66.09 36.57
CA SER A 205 -19.34 67.55 36.73
C SER A 205 -18.99 68.00 38.16
N SER A 206 -19.45 67.29 39.18
CA SER A 206 -19.44 67.79 40.57
C SER A 206 -18.64 66.94 41.54
N ILE A 207 -18.33 65.69 41.19
CA ILE A 207 -17.47 64.85 42.02
C ILE A 207 -16.05 65.38 42.02
N GLN A 208 -15.65 65.91 43.16
CA GLN A 208 -14.26 66.25 43.43
C GLN A 208 -13.48 64.99 43.77
N ARG A 209 -12.24 64.93 43.28
CA ARG A 209 -11.26 63.93 43.68
C ARG A 209 -11.09 64.06 45.20
N GLY A 210 -11.51 63.03 45.95
CA GLY A 210 -11.43 63.04 47.41
C GLY A 210 -10.01 63.28 47.92
N SER A 211 -9.85 63.56 49.22
CA SER A 211 -8.55 63.90 49.84
C SER A 211 -7.49 62.79 49.79
N GLY A 212 -7.85 61.61 49.27
CA GLY A 212 -6.96 60.45 49.15
C GLY A 212 -6.50 59.90 50.51
N PHE A 213 -5.48 59.05 50.45
CA PHE A 213 -4.80 58.52 51.62
C PHE A 213 -3.81 59.54 52.17
N SER A 214 -4.09 60.11 53.35
CA SER A 214 -3.27 61.16 53.97
C SER A 214 -1.94 60.64 54.52
N ASN A 215 -1.91 59.39 54.99
CA ASN A 215 -0.71 58.80 55.59
C ASN A 215 -0.05 57.79 54.64
N LYS A 216 0.92 58.29 53.84
CA LYS A 216 1.65 57.48 52.86
C LYS A 216 2.60 56.46 53.48
N GLU A 217 2.93 56.56 54.77
CA GLU A 217 3.83 55.63 55.46
C GLU A 217 3.23 54.24 55.56
N VAL A 218 1.89 54.16 55.69
CA VAL A 218 1.13 52.90 55.73
C VAL A 218 1.40 52.04 54.50
N LEU A 219 1.64 52.64 53.32
CA LEU A 219 1.86 51.92 52.08
C LEU A 219 3.17 51.11 52.06
N ARG A 220 4.08 51.36 53.00
CA ARG A 220 5.35 50.64 53.13
C ARG A 220 5.28 49.48 54.14
N GLU A 221 4.16 49.35 54.85
CA GLU A 221 3.98 48.31 55.85
C GLU A 221 3.83 46.93 55.21
N LYS A 222 4.33 45.91 55.92
CA LYS A 222 4.29 44.52 55.44
C LYS A 222 2.85 44.01 55.40
N GLY A 223 2.47 43.42 54.26
CA GLY A 223 1.15 42.83 54.01
C GLY A 223 0.15 43.80 53.38
N VAL A 224 0.57 45.05 53.11
CA VAL A 224 -0.19 45.98 52.27
C VAL A 224 0.00 45.62 50.80
N VAL A 225 -1.11 45.48 50.08
CA VAL A 225 -1.12 45.20 48.64
C VAL A 225 -1.04 46.50 47.86
N ALA A 226 -2.04 47.37 48.00
CA ALA A 226 -2.11 48.67 47.33
C ALA A 226 -3.29 49.50 47.89
N VAL A 227 -3.43 50.74 47.43
CA VAL A 227 -4.69 51.49 47.56
C VAL A 227 -5.70 50.90 46.57
N ALA A 228 -6.96 50.72 46.99
CA ALA A 228 -7.97 50.06 46.17
C ALA A 228 -8.17 50.74 44.80
N SER A 229 -8.03 52.07 44.71
CA SER A 229 -8.14 52.80 43.43
C SER A 229 -7.04 52.46 42.43
N GLU A 230 -5.87 51.97 42.87
CA GLU A 230 -4.75 51.61 42.00
C GLU A 230 -4.90 50.21 41.39
N LEU A 231 -5.76 49.38 41.98
CA LEU A 231 -6.06 48.02 41.49
C LEU A 231 -7.18 47.99 40.45
N VAL A 232 -7.68 49.17 40.06
CA VAL A 232 -8.83 49.33 39.17
C VAL A 232 -8.44 50.14 37.94
N SER A 233 -8.76 49.61 36.76
CA SER A 233 -8.62 50.31 35.48
C SER A 233 -9.95 50.91 35.04
N THR A 234 -9.95 52.16 34.59
CA THR A 234 -11.15 52.84 34.08
C THR A 234 -10.78 53.88 33.01
N LYS A 235 -11.77 54.47 32.33
CA LYS A 235 -11.53 55.59 31.42
C LYS A 235 -11.19 56.87 32.20
N LYS A 236 -10.38 57.74 31.60
CA LYS A 236 -9.89 58.99 32.21
C LYS A 236 -11.01 59.88 32.79
N GLU A 237 -12.16 59.91 32.13
CA GLU A 237 -13.35 60.66 32.55
C GLU A 237 -13.95 60.18 33.90
N TYR A 238 -13.71 58.94 34.30
CA TYR A 238 -14.24 58.36 35.55
C TYR A 238 -13.20 58.28 36.68
N GLU A 239 -11.93 58.65 36.43
CA GLU A 239 -10.86 58.54 37.43
C GLU A 239 -11.19 59.27 38.74
N SER A 240 -11.80 60.46 38.66
CA SER A 240 -12.23 61.22 39.84
C SER A 240 -13.25 60.45 40.68
N ILE A 241 -14.18 59.74 40.03
CA ILE A 241 -15.21 58.94 40.68
C ILE A 241 -14.59 57.71 41.34
N ILE A 242 -13.71 57.00 40.64
CA ILE A 242 -13.03 55.83 41.22
C ILE A 242 -12.14 56.24 42.39
N TYR A 243 -11.43 57.36 42.28
CA TYR A 243 -10.62 57.88 43.38
C TYR A 243 -11.49 58.33 44.56
N PHE A 244 -12.67 58.91 44.31
CA PHE A 244 -13.62 59.26 45.36
C PHE A 244 -14.13 58.02 46.12
N LEU A 245 -14.46 56.94 45.41
CA LEU A 245 -14.99 55.71 46.02
C LEU A 245 -13.91 54.86 46.71
N LEU A 246 -12.73 54.73 46.09
CA LEU A 246 -11.71 53.75 46.46
C LEU A 246 -10.40 54.36 46.96
N GLY A 247 -10.15 55.65 46.74
CA GLY A 247 -8.87 56.30 47.04
C GLY A 247 -8.54 56.45 48.54
N SER A 248 -9.48 56.11 49.43
CA SER A 248 -9.28 56.09 50.88
C SER A 248 -9.37 54.69 51.50
N ILE A 249 -9.34 53.65 50.66
CA ILE A 249 -9.47 52.25 51.06
C ILE A 249 -8.15 51.53 50.78
N LEU A 250 -7.63 50.86 51.80
CA LEU A 250 -6.40 50.07 51.71
C LEU A 250 -6.72 48.59 51.48
N VAL A 251 -6.05 47.96 50.53
CA VAL A 251 -6.15 46.51 50.32
C VAL A 251 -4.95 45.81 50.95
N VAL A 252 -5.19 44.74 51.71
CA VAL A 252 -4.18 43.97 52.45
C VAL A 252 -4.35 42.47 52.20
N ASP A 253 -3.30 41.70 52.49
CA ASP A 253 -3.27 40.26 52.27
C ASP A 253 -4.27 39.48 53.16
N THR A 254 -4.32 39.79 54.46
CA THR A 254 -5.01 38.99 55.47
C THR A 254 -5.70 39.83 56.54
N MET A 255 -6.67 39.22 57.21
CA MET A 255 -7.40 39.84 58.32
C MET A 255 -6.49 40.22 59.49
N ASN A 256 -5.47 39.41 59.78
CA ASN A 256 -4.51 39.70 60.85
C ASN A 256 -3.71 40.98 60.55
N THR A 257 -3.25 41.14 59.31
CA THR A 257 -2.61 42.37 58.83
C THR A 257 -3.55 43.56 58.96
N ALA A 258 -4.82 43.39 58.55
CA ALA A 258 -5.83 44.44 58.64
C ALA A 258 -6.04 44.94 60.08
N ILE A 259 -6.17 44.03 61.06
CA ILE A 259 -6.34 44.37 62.48
C ILE A 259 -5.09 45.10 63.01
N LYS A 260 -3.89 44.60 62.68
CA LYS A 260 -2.62 45.20 63.11
C LYS A 260 -2.48 46.65 62.61
N LEU A 261 -2.70 46.87 61.32
CA LEU A 261 -2.61 48.20 60.71
C LEU A 261 -3.69 49.14 61.23
N SER A 262 -4.93 48.66 61.38
CA SER A 262 -6.02 49.45 61.92
C SER A 262 -5.70 49.98 63.33
N ARG A 263 -5.12 49.16 64.21
CA ARG A 263 -4.69 49.60 65.55
C ARG A 263 -3.50 50.56 65.51
N LEU A 264 -2.49 50.27 64.71
CA LEU A 264 -1.26 51.06 64.62
C LEU A 264 -1.53 52.51 64.19
N TYR A 265 -2.48 52.69 63.26
CA TYR A 265 -2.83 54.02 62.72
C TYR A 265 -4.16 54.57 63.26
N GLY A 266 -4.59 54.12 64.45
CA GLY A 266 -5.71 54.71 65.17
C GLY A 266 -7.06 54.63 64.44
N GLN A 267 -7.28 53.57 63.64
CA GLN A 267 -8.55 53.28 62.95
C GLN A 267 -9.00 54.42 62.00
N SER A 268 -8.03 55.15 61.44
CA SER A 268 -8.25 56.36 60.64
C SER A 268 -8.70 56.10 59.19
N PHE A 269 -8.56 54.88 58.70
CA PHE A 269 -8.90 54.49 57.33
C PHE A 269 -9.60 53.14 57.25
N ARG A 270 -10.25 52.90 56.09
CA ARG A 270 -10.94 51.64 55.79
C ARG A 270 -9.95 50.66 55.18
N ILE A 271 -9.98 49.41 55.62
CA ILE A 271 -9.09 48.34 55.17
C ILE A 271 -9.94 47.18 54.66
N VAL A 272 -9.56 46.58 53.54
CA VAL A 272 -10.20 45.40 52.96
C VAL A 272 -9.14 44.35 52.67
N THR A 273 -9.44 43.09 52.97
CA THR A 273 -8.54 41.96 52.68
C THR A 273 -8.77 41.44 51.26
N LEU A 274 -7.80 40.69 50.72
CA LEU A 274 -7.97 39.97 49.44
C LEU A 274 -9.17 39.00 49.45
N THR A 275 -9.52 38.47 50.62
CA THR A 275 -10.61 37.52 50.84
C THR A 275 -11.98 38.19 51.10
N GLY A 276 -12.05 39.52 51.16
CA GLY A 276 -13.32 40.25 51.26
C GLY A 276 -13.82 40.53 52.68
N GLU A 277 -12.97 40.37 53.71
CA GLU A 277 -13.23 40.98 55.02
C GLU A 277 -12.89 42.47 55.00
N GLN A 278 -13.62 43.28 55.78
CA GLN A 278 -13.40 44.71 55.84
C GLN A 278 -13.43 45.27 57.26
N LEU A 279 -12.59 46.29 57.49
CA LEU A 279 -12.58 47.12 58.69
C LEU A 279 -12.90 48.56 58.27
N HIS A 280 -13.94 49.15 58.85
CA HIS A 280 -14.29 50.54 58.61
C HIS A 280 -13.50 51.49 59.52
N LYS A 281 -13.55 52.78 59.19
CA LYS A 281 -13.10 53.85 60.08
C LYS A 281 -13.86 53.76 61.42
N GLY A 282 -13.17 53.89 62.54
CA GLY A 282 -13.77 53.73 63.87
C GLY A 282 -13.96 52.29 64.34
N GLY A 283 -13.42 51.31 63.61
CA GLY A 283 -13.15 49.97 64.15
C GLY A 283 -14.23 48.90 63.95
N SER A 284 -15.35 49.20 63.28
CA SER A 284 -16.35 48.17 62.96
C SER A 284 -15.82 47.19 61.92
N ILE A 285 -16.06 45.89 62.14
CA ILE A 285 -15.57 44.80 61.31
C ILE A 285 -16.75 44.15 60.59
N SER A 286 -16.60 43.81 59.32
CA SER A 286 -17.57 43.01 58.56
C SER A 286 -16.86 41.89 57.81
N GLY A 287 -17.46 40.71 57.82
CA GLY A 287 -16.98 39.53 57.12
C GLY A 287 -18.07 38.46 57.08
N GLY A 288 -17.83 37.40 56.30
CA GLY A 288 -18.79 36.32 56.07
C GLY A 288 -18.84 35.91 54.60
N ALA A 289 -19.64 34.89 54.28
CA ALA A 289 -19.82 34.45 52.92
C ALA A 289 -20.90 35.29 52.20
N TYR A 290 -20.61 35.72 50.99
CA TYR A 290 -21.59 36.37 50.11
C TYR A 290 -22.64 35.36 49.63
N LYS A 291 -23.90 35.80 49.49
CA LYS A 291 -24.88 35.09 48.65
C LYS A 291 -24.55 35.40 47.19
N SER A 292 -24.47 34.35 46.35
CA SER A 292 -24.12 34.34 44.92
C SER A 292 -24.76 35.45 44.06
N THR A 293 -25.92 35.98 44.48
CA THR A 293 -26.62 37.06 43.77
C THR A 293 -25.89 38.41 43.77
N SER A 294 -24.85 38.61 44.59
CA SER A 294 -24.22 39.92 44.82
C SER A 294 -22.88 40.13 44.10
N HIS A 295 -22.35 39.12 43.42
CA HIS A 295 -21.06 39.17 42.71
C HIS A 295 -21.24 39.71 41.29
N LEU A 296 -21.23 41.03 41.12
CA LEU A 296 -21.43 41.70 39.85
C LEU A 296 -20.14 41.73 39.03
N LEU A 297 -19.00 42.08 39.66
CA LEU A 297 -17.71 42.12 38.96
C LEU A 297 -17.28 40.74 38.48
N GLY A 298 -17.42 39.72 39.34
CA GLY A 298 -17.09 38.34 39.00
C GLY A 298 -17.89 37.79 37.81
N ARG A 299 -19.16 38.20 37.64
CA ARG A 299 -19.98 37.79 36.47
C ARG A 299 -19.51 38.45 35.18
N ILE A 300 -19.16 39.74 35.22
CA ILE A 300 -18.65 40.44 34.03
C ILE A 300 -17.34 39.79 33.57
N LYS A 301 -16.45 39.46 34.52
CA LYS A 301 -15.22 38.74 34.21
C LYS A 301 -15.49 37.32 33.71
N GLU A 302 -16.37 36.57 34.38
CA GLU A 302 -16.77 35.23 33.93
C GLU A 302 -17.27 35.26 32.48
N LEU A 303 -18.09 36.25 32.13
CA LEU A 303 -18.56 36.44 30.76
C LEU A 303 -17.41 36.72 29.77
N GLU A 304 -16.47 37.59 30.11
CA GLU A 304 -15.28 37.88 29.28
C GLU A 304 -14.40 36.62 29.11
N ASP A 305 -14.14 35.89 30.20
CA ASP A 305 -13.37 34.65 30.18
C ASP A 305 -14.04 33.56 29.34
N LEU A 306 -15.37 33.41 29.44
CA LEU A 306 -16.12 32.43 28.65
C LEU A 306 -16.15 32.80 27.16
N LYS A 307 -16.28 34.09 26.82
CA LYS A 307 -16.18 34.55 25.43
C LYS A 307 -14.81 34.26 24.84
N ASN A 308 -13.73 34.54 25.58
CA ASN A 308 -12.38 34.22 25.14
C ASN A 308 -12.17 32.71 24.95
N LYS A 309 -12.67 31.88 25.89
CA LYS A 309 -12.64 30.41 25.76
C LYS A 309 -13.41 29.92 24.54
N LYS A 310 -14.61 30.47 24.30
CA LYS A 310 -15.41 30.14 23.13
C LYS A 310 -14.67 30.47 21.83
N GLN A 311 -13.98 31.62 21.77
CA GLN A 311 -13.19 32.00 20.62
C GLN A 311 -12.02 31.03 20.35
N ILE A 312 -11.30 30.60 21.39
CA ILE A 312 -10.25 29.58 21.26
C ILE A 312 -10.82 28.25 20.72
N LEU A 313 -12.03 27.86 21.18
CA LEU A 313 -12.67 26.65 20.68
C LEU A 313 -13.14 26.80 19.22
N CYS A 314 -13.62 27.98 18.79
CA CYS A 314 -13.94 28.24 17.38
C CYS A 314 -12.70 28.09 16.49
N GLU A 315 -11.55 28.64 16.90
CA GLU A 315 -10.30 28.47 16.14
C GLU A 315 -9.88 27.00 16.04
N LYS A 316 -10.10 26.23 17.11
CA LYS A 316 -9.84 24.78 17.13
C LYS A 316 -10.83 24.00 16.24
N GLU A 317 -12.11 24.37 16.24
CA GLU A 317 -13.15 23.79 15.37
C GLU A 317 -12.75 23.96 13.90
N GLU A 318 -12.41 25.18 13.48
CA GLU A 318 -11.96 25.49 12.12
C GLU A 318 -10.73 24.67 11.72
N GLU A 319 -9.76 24.50 12.63
CA GLU A 319 -8.57 23.68 12.39
C GLU A 319 -8.95 22.21 12.16
N ILE A 320 -9.79 21.63 13.00
CA ILE A 320 -10.22 20.23 12.89
C ILE A 320 -11.00 20.01 11.59
N GLU A 321 -11.94 20.89 11.27
CA GLU A 321 -12.71 20.79 10.01
C GLU A 321 -11.79 20.81 8.78
N GLU A 322 -10.77 21.66 8.79
CA GLU A 322 -9.80 21.73 7.70
C GLU A 322 -8.96 20.46 7.59
N GLN A 323 -8.59 19.85 8.72
CA GLN A 323 -7.91 18.56 8.73
C GLN A 323 -8.80 17.44 8.17
N ILE A 324 -10.09 17.41 8.53
CA ILE A 324 -11.07 16.45 8.03
C ILE A 324 -11.24 16.63 6.51
N ARG A 325 -11.42 17.86 6.02
CA ARG A 325 -11.50 18.14 4.57
C ARG A 325 -10.29 17.62 3.80
N LYS A 326 -9.08 17.80 4.34
CA LYS A 326 -7.84 17.27 3.74
C LYS A 326 -7.80 15.74 3.74
N LEU A 327 -8.27 15.09 4.80
CA LEU A 327 -8.36 13.63 4.85
C LEU A 327 -9.35 13.10 3.83
N GLN A 328 -10.53 13.71 3.73
CA GLN A 328 -11.57 13.32 2.76
C GLN A 328 -11.10 13.47 1.32
N GLY A 329 -10.44 14.59 0.98
CA GLY A 329 -9.84 14.78 -0.34
C GLY A 329 -8.83 13.68 -0.68
N ARG A 330 -7.97 13.31 0.28
CA ARG A 330 -6.99 12.24 0.07
C ARG A 330 -7.62 10.84 0.01
N ASN A 331 -8.71 10.61 0.74
CA ASN A 331 -9.44 9.35 0.67
C ASN A 331 -10.09 9.18 -0.70
N GLU A 332 -10.54 10.27 -1.33
CA GLU A 332 -11.05 10.23 -2.70
C GLU A 332 -9.93 9.93 -3.72
N GLU A 333 -8.74 10.54 -3.56
CA GLU A 333 -7.56 10.20 -4.37
C GLU A 333 -7.20 8.70 -4.24
N LEU A 334 -7.27 8.15 -3.03
CA LEU A 334 -7.00 6.73 -2.79
C LEU A 334 -8.04 5.81 -3.42
N LYS A 335 -9.32 6.21 -3.48
CA LYS A 335 -10.34 5.42 -4.17
C LYS A 335 -10.04 5.31 -5.66
N VAL A 336 -9.66 6.43 -6.29
CA VAL A 336 -9.25 6.45 -7.70
C VAL A 336 -8.03 5.54 -7.90
N GLU A 337 -7.04 5.58 -7.01
CA GLU A 337 -5.87 4.70 -7.08
C GLU A 337 -6.24 3.21 -6.90
N PHE A 338 -7.26 2.89 -6.09
CA PHE A 338 -7.80 1.54 -5.95
C PHE A 338 -8.50 1.05 -7.22
N GLU A 339 -9.25 1.92 -7.89
CA GLU A 339 -9.90 1.60 -9.17
C GLU A 339 -8.86 1.34 -10.26
N GLU A 340 -7.86 2.21 -10.39
CA GLU A 340 -6.72 2.02 -11.31
C GLU A 340 -5.99 0.69 -11.05
N LEU A 341 -5.71 0.38 -9.78
CA LEU A 341 -5.08 -0.88 -9.41
C LEU A 341 -5.95 -2.09 -9.74
N GLY A 342 -7.28 -1.94 -9.65
CA GLY A 342 -8.24 -2.96 -10.07
C GLY A 342 -8.12 -3.27 -11.56
N TYR A 343 -8.09 -2.23 -12.40
CA TYR A 343 -7.88 -2.36 -13.84
C TYR A 343 -6.52 -2.99 -14.19
N ASP A 344 -5.44 -2.53 -13.55
CA ASP A 344 -4.09 -3.08 -13.77
C ASP A 344 -4.03 -4.58 -13.45
N LYS A 345 -4.69 -5.00 -12.36
CA LYS A 345 -4.76 -6.42 -11.97
C LYS A 345 -5.57 -7.26 -12.93
N GLU A 346 -6.73 -6.77 -13.38
CA GLU A 346 -7.56 -7.48 -14.35
C GLU A 346 -6.81 -7.68 -15.66
N SER A 347 -6.20 -6.61 -16.19
CA SER A 347 -5.36 -6.67 -17.40
C SER A 347 -4.21 -7.66 -17.25
N LEU A 348 -3.49 -7.64 -16.12
CA LEU A 348 -2.37 -8.55 -15.89
C LEU A 348 -2.83 -10.00 -15.73
N GLN A 349 -4.01 -10.24 -15.14
CA GLN A 349 -4.58 -11.57 -15.02
C GLN A 349 -4.98 -12.15 -16.38
N GLU A 350 -5.53 -11.34 -17.27
CA GLU A 350 -5.81 -11.72 -18.65
C GLU A 350 -4.53 -12.07 -19.41
N GLU A 351 -3.49 -11.24 -19.29
CA GLU A 351 -2.18 -11.49 -19.90
C GLU A 351 -1.55 -12.79 -19.38
N GLN A 352 -1.60 -13.01 -18.05
CA GLN A 352 -1.11 -14.23 -17.42
C GLN A 352 -1.86 -15.47 -17.94
N ASN A 353 -3.18 -15.40 -18.05
CA ASN A 353 -4.00 -16.50 -18.55
C ASN A 353 -3.68 -16.82 -20.02
N ALA A 354 -3.56 -15.80 -20.86
CA ALA A 354 -3.21 -15.95 -22.27
C ALA A 354 -1.83 -16.62 -22.42
N LYS A 355 -0.82 -16.14 -21.69
CA LYS A 355 0.53 -16.73 -21.72
C LYS A 355 0.56 -18.14 -21.15
N HIS A 356 -0.20 -18.43 -20.10
CA HIS A 356 -0.30 -19.78 -19.55
C HIS A 356 -0.87 -20.78 -20.57
N LEU A 357 -1.91 -20.38 -21.32
CA LEU A 357 -2.47 -21.19 -22.40
C LEU A 357 -1.45 -21.45 -23.51
N GLU A 358 -0.72 -20.40 -23.93
CA GLU A 358 0.33 -20.48 -24.95
C GLU A 358 1.45 -21.45 -24.54
N ILE A 359 1.95 -21.34 -23.30
CA ILE A 359 2.96 -22.23 -22.73
C ILE A 359 2.45 -23.67 -22.67
N THR A 360 1.20 -23.88 -22.27
CA THR A 360 0.60 -25.21 -22.19
C THR A 360 0.50 -25.85 -23.58
N ALA A 361 0.05 -25.11 -24.59
CA ALA A 361 -0.02 -25.60 -25.97
C ALA A 361 1.36 -25.96 -26.55
N LYS A 362 2.37 -25.11 -26.30
CA LYS A 362 3.76 -25.36 -26.73
C LYS A 362 4.37 -26.56 -26.01
N LYS A 363 4.09 -26.73 -24.72
CA LYS A 363 4.54 -27.89 -23.94
C LYS A 363 3.98 -29.20 -24.50
N VAL A 364 2.69 -29.26 -24.78
CA VAL A 364 2.05 -30.44 -25.40
C VAL A 364 2.66 -30.74 -26.77
N SER A 365 2.95 -29.71 -27.56
CA SER A 365 3.58 -29.85 -28.87
C SER A 365 5.02 -30.39 -28.76
N LEU A 366 5.80 -29.93 -27.78
CA LEU A 366 7.14 -30.45 -27.48
C LEU A 366 7.10 -31.93 -27.04
N GLU A 367 6.14 -32.30 -26.21
CA GLU A 367 5.92 -33.69 -25.78
C GLU A 367 5.56 -34.59 -26.98
N SER A 368 4.72 -34.11 -27.90
CA SER A 368 4.37 -34.84 -29.13
C SER A 368 5.59 -35.02 -30.06
N LEU A 369 6.38 -33.97 -30.28
CA LEU A 369 7.61 -34.05 -31.08
C LEU A 369 8.63 -34.99 -30.45
N ALA A 370 8.76 -34.99 -29.13
CA ALA A 370 9.63 -35.91 -28.41
C ALA A 370 9.20 -37.37 -28.60
N HIS A 371 7.89 -37.63 -28.61
CA HIS A 371 7.35 -38.96 -28.89
C HIS A 371 7.62 -39.41 -30.33
N GLN A 372 7.33 -38.56 -31.33
CA GLN A 372 7.61 -38.84 -32.74
C GLN A 372 9.10 -39.12 -32.99
N LYS A 373 9.98 -38.36 -32.33
CA LYS A 373 11.43 -38.57 -32.41
C LYS A 373 11.82 -39.95 -31.89
N GLN A 374 11.23 -40.39 -30.78
CA GLN A 374 11.49 -41.70 -30.22
C GLN A 374 11.03 -42.81 -31.16
N GLU A 375 9.85 -42.67 -31.78
CA GLU A 375 9.34 -43.63 -32.76
C GLU A 375 10.26 -43.77 -33.98
N LEU A 376 10.76 -42.64 -34.51
CA LEU A 376 11.71 -42.64 -35.63
C LEU A 376 13.05 -43.29 -35.25
N LEU A 377 13.56 -43.01 -34.05
CA LEU A 377 14.79 -43.64 -33.55
C LEU A 377 14.63 -45.17 -33.44
N ASP A 378 13.50 -45.62 -32.91
CA ASP A 378 13.18 -47.05 -32.79
C ASP A 378 13.03 -47.71 -34.18
N GLU A 379 12.49 -47.00 -35.18
CA GLU A 379 12.39 -47.49 -36.56
C GLU A 379 13.76 -47.57 -37.26
N ILE A 380 14.61 -46.54 -37.08
CA ILE A 380 15.98 -46.53 -37.59
C ILE A 380 16.78 -47.69 -36.99
N ASP A 381 16.66 -47.94 -35.68
CA ASP A 381 17.36 -49.04 -35.00
C ASP A 381 16.95 -50.41 -35.58
N LYS A 382 15.65 -50.65 -35.75
CA LYS A 382 15.13 -51.88 -36.40
C LYS A 382 15.66 -52.04 -37.83
N ILE A 383 15.70 -50.96 -38.61
CA ILE A 383 16.23 -51.01 -39.98
C ILE A 383 17.74 -51.27 -39.98
N SER A 384 18.51 -50.70 -39.04
CA SER A 384 19.93 -51.02 -38.92
C SER A 384 20.18 -52.48 -38.54
N GLN A 385 19.42 -53.02 -37.60
CA GLN A 385 19.54 -54.44 -37.21
C GLN A 385 19.23 -55.36 -38.39
N THR A 386 18.14 -55.12 -39.11
CA THR A 386 17.80 -55.90 -40.32
C THR A 386 18.85 -55.74 -41.42
N LYS A 387 19.41 -54.54 -41.61
CA LYS A 387 20.50 -54.31 -42.57
C LYS A 387 21.76 -55.10 -42.21
N GLU A 388 22.15 -55.14 -40.94
CA GLU A 388 23.28 -55.95 -40.48
C GLU A 388 23.03 -57.45 -40.70
N GLU A 389 21.85 -57.95 -40.37
CA GLU A 389 21.48 -59.35 -40.61
C GLU A 389 21.54 -59.70 -42.11
N MET A 390 20.99 -58.85 -42.97
CA MET A 390 21.00 -59.06 -44.42
C MET A 390 22.41 -58.96 -45.01
N SER A 391 23.24 -58.05 -44.51
CA SER A 391 24.65 -57.92 -44.93
C SER A 391 25.47 -59.15 -44.54
N ARG A 392 25.24 -59.71 -43.35
CA ARG A 392 25.87 -60.99 -42.94
C ARG A 392 25.45 -62.13 -43.88
N LYS A 393 24.16 -62.25 -44.22
CA LYS A 393 23.67 -63.26 -45.17
C LYS A 393 24.26 -63.07 -46.56
N GLN A 394 24.33 -61.83 -47.06
CA GLN A 394 24.97 -61.54 -48.34
C GLN A 394 26.45 -61.96 -48.33
N SER A 395 27.20 -61.65 -47.27
CA SER A 395 28.61 -62.03 -47.18
C SER A 395 28.79 -63.56 -47.17
N GLN A 396 27.90 -64.29 -46.48
CA GLN A 396 27.90 -65.75 -46.51
C GLN A 396 27.61 -66.30 -47.92
N LEU A 397 26.65 -65.71 -48.63
CA LEU A 397 26.30 -66.08 -50.00
C LEU A 397 27.44 -65.76 -50.99
N GLU A 398 28.12 -64.63 -50.82
CA GLU A 398 29.31 -64.27 -51.60
C GLU A 398 30.45 -65.26 -51.39
N GLN A 399 30.68 -65.68 -50.14
CA GLN A 399 31.67 -66.71 -49.84
C GLN A 399 31.29 -68.05 -50.50
N GLN A 400 30.03 -68.47 -50.38
CA GLN A 400 29.55 -69.67 -51.05
C GLN A 400 29.68 -69.57 -52.57
N LEU A 401 29.32 -68.45 -53.18
CA LEU A 401 29.49 -68.21 -54.62
C LEU A 401 30.96 -68.29 -55.06
N LYS A 402 31.86 -67.76 -54.25
CA LYS A 402 33.31 -67.88 -54.49
C LYS A 402 33.76 -69.33 -54.41
N ASP A 403 33.31 -70.08 -53.40
CA ASP A 403 33.58 -71.52 -53.31
C ASP A 403 33.02 -72.24 -54.55
N PHE A 404 31.82 -71.86 -55.03
CA PHE A 404 31.26 -72.37 -56.28
C PHE A 404 32.11 -72.01 -57.52
N GLU A 405 32.74 -70.83 -57.55
CA GLU A 405 33.59 -70.44 -58.67
C GLU A 405 34.94 -71.17 -58.65
N ASP A 406 35.53 -71.35 -57.47
CA ASP A 406 36.77 -72.08 -57.27
C ASP A 406 36.58 -73.56 -57.64
N HIS A 407 35.50 -74.20 -57.18
CA HIS A 407 35.17 -75.57 -57.58
C HIS A 407 34.85 -75.69 -59.08
N GLN A 408 34.20 -74.70 -59.70
CA GLN A 408 33.97 -74.69 -61.13
C GLN A 408 35.30 -74.60 -61.92
N LEU A 409 36.28 -73.85 -61.41
CA LEU A 409 37.62 -73.74 -61.98
C LEU A 409 38.39 -75.05 -61.85
N GLU A 410 38.35 -75.69 -60.67
CA GLU A 410 38.93 -77.02 -60.44
C GLU A 410 38.31 -78.06 -61.37
N TRP A 411 36.99 -78.05 -61.54
CA TRP A 411 36.30 -78.95 -62.46
C TRP A 411 36.70 -78.72 -63.91
N LYS A 412 36.86 -77.46 -64.35
CA LYS A 412 37.36 -77.16 -65.70
C LYS A 412 38.79 -77.64 -65.90
N LEU A 413 39.66 -77.45 -64.91
CA LEU A 413 41.05 -77.90 -64.95
C LEU A 413 41.12 -79.43 -65.04
N ASN A 414 40.33 -80.12 -64.21
CA ASN A 414 40.19 -81.58 -64.28
C ASN A 414 39.60 -82.04 -65.61
N GLU A 415 38.63 -81.31 -66.18
CA GLU A 415 38.07 -81.60 -67.51
C GLU A 415 39.13 -81.46 -68.61
N GLU A 416 39.99 -80.45 -68.55
CA GLU A 416 41.13 -80.27 -69.47
C GLU A 416 42.19 -81.35 -69.30
N GLN A 417 42.54 -81.72 -68.06
CA GLN A 417 43.46 -82.82 -67.79
C GLN A 417 42.92 -84.15 -68.29
N LEU A 418 41.65 -84.45 -68.04
CA LEU A 418 41.01 -85.67 -68.51
C LEU A 418 40.89 -85.70 -70.04
N LYS A 419 40.64 -84.55 -70.69
CA LYS A 419 40.70 -84.43 -72.16
C LYS A 419 42.11 -84.70 -72.70
N SER A 420 43.15 -84.17 -72.06
CA SER A 420 44.54 -84.45 -72.40
C SER A 420 44.89 -85.93 -72.24
N GLU A 421 44.47 -86.58 -71.13
CA GLU A 421 44.64 -88.02 -70.92
C GLU A 421 43.87 -88.84 -71.96
N ILE A 422 42.65 -88.43 -72.32
CA ILE A 422 41.88 -89.07 -73.39
C ILE A 422 42.61 -88.91 -74.73
N GLU A 423 43.16 -87.74 -75.07
CA GLU A 423 43.95 -87.54 -76.29
C GLU A 423 45.23 -88.37 -76.31
N GLU A 424 45.89 -88.51 -75.16
CA GLU A 424 47.08 -89.34 -75.00
C GLU A 424 46.75 -90.83 -75.13
N LEU A 425 45.71 -91.32 -74.44
CA LEU A 425 45.19 -92.69 -74.58
C LEU A 425 44.68 -92.97 -76.00
N THR A 426 44.08 -91.98 -76.67
CA THR A 426 43.64 -92.10 -78.07
C THR A 426 44.84 -92.17 -79.01
N SER A 427 45.91 -91.44 -78.71
CA SER A 427 47.18 -91.50 -79.45
C SER A 427 47.93 -92.83 -79.22
N GLN A 428 47.91 -93.35 -77.99
CA GLN A 428 48.40 -94.69 -77.66
C GLN A 428 47.56 -95.78 -78.35
N MET A 429 46.23 -95.67 -78.34
CA MET A 429 45.33 -96.54 -79.10
C MET A 429 45.62 -96.49 -80.59
N LYS A 430 45.85 -95.31 -81.18
CA LYS A 430 46.26 -95.17 -82.58
C LYS A 430 47.61 -95.84 -82.84
N ARG A 431 48.61 -95.68 -81.96
CA ARG A 431 49.91 -96.37 -82.07
C ARG A 431 49.77 -97.90 -81.98
N VAL A 432 48.98 -98.41 -81.03
CA VAL A 432 48.70 -99.84 -80.91
C VAL A 432 47.94 -100.34 -82.13
N THR A 433 47.00 -99.56 -82.67
CA THR A 433 46.26 -99.91 -83.90
C THR A 433 47.19 -99.93 -85.12
N ILE A 434 48.15 -98.99 -85.22
CA ILE A 434 49.18 -98.98 -86.26
C ILE A 434 50.10 -100.20 -86.11
N ASN A 435 50.59 -100.51 -84.91
CA ASN A 435 51.39 -101.71 -84.64
C ASN A 435 50.63 -103.02 -84.93
N VAL A 436 49.34 -103.10 -84.58
CA VAL A 436 48.49 -104.26 -84.90
C VAL A 436 48.29 -104.37 -86.41
N ASN A 437 48.15 -103.25 -87.12
CA ASN A 437 48.04 -103.25 -88.58
C ASN A 437 49.38 -103.61 -89.25
N GLU A 438 50.52 -103.18 -88.72
CA GLU A 438 51.86 -103.58 -89.19
C GLU A 438 52.11 -105.08 -88.96
N LEU A 439 51.76 -105.63 -87.80
CA LEU A 439 51.81 -107.08 -87.52
C LEU A 439 50.87 -107.88 -88.44
N LYS A 440 49.68 -107.37 -88.75
CA LYS A 440 48.80 -107.98 -89.76
C LYS A 440 49.40 -107.92 -91.17
N LEU A 441 50.15 -106.87 -91.49
CA LEU A 441 50.83 -106.72 -92.78
C LEU A 441 52.06 -107.64 -92.90
N GLU A 442 52.80 -107.86 -91.80
CA GLU A 442 53.86 -108.88 -91.73
C GLU A 442 53.30 -110.29 -91.82
N GLN A 443 52.16 -110.57 -91.16
CA GLN A 443 51.46 -111.84 -91.29
C GLN A 443 51.00 -112.10 -92.74
N ALA A 444 50.49 -111.08 -93.43
CA ALA A 444 50.12 -111.15 -94.85
C ALA A 444 51.34 -111.36 -95.78
N LYS A 445 52.49 -110.74 -95.49
CA LYS A 445 53.75 -110.95 -96.23
C LYS A 445 54.34 -112.34 -96.00
N PHE A 446 54.13 -112.95 -94.83
CA PHE A 446 54.56 -114.34 -94.56
C PHE A 446 53.69 -115.37 -95.31
N LEU A 447 52.41 -115.09 -95.51
CA LEU A 447 51.48 -115.95 -96.25
C LEU A 447 51.69 -115.93 -97.78
N GLN A 448 52.27 -114.85 -98.35
CA GLN A 448 52.61 -114.75 -99.79
C GLN A 448 53.93 -115.42 -100.19
N LYS A 449 54.76 -115.88 -99.24
CA LYS A 449 56.07 -116.52 -99.51
C LYS A 449 56.06 -118.05 -99.47
N ARG A 450 54.88 -118.69 -99.47
CA ARG A 450 54.71 -120.16 -99.42
C ARG A 450 53.76 -120.75 -100.47
N ILE A 451 53.61 -120.05 -101.60
CA ILE A 451 53.24 -120.63 -102.91
C ILE A 451 54.51 -120.54 -103.75
#